data_AF-A0A4Y3G1P6-F1
#
_entry.id   AF-A0A4Y3G1P6-F1
#
_cell.length_a   1.000
_cell.length_b   1.000
_cell.length_c   1.000
_cell.angle_alpha   90.00
_cell.angle_beta   90.00
_cell.angle_gamma   90.00
#
_symmetry.space_group_name_H-M   'P 1'
#
loop_
_entity.id
_entity.type
_entity.pdbx_description
1 polymer ?
#
loop_
_entity_poly.entity_id
_entity_poly.type
_entity_poly.pdbx_seq_one_letter_code
_entity_poly.pdbx_strand_id
1 'polypeptide(L)'
;MEMVLDVYKRPFDPRYPVVCMDESPKQLIAETRTSITASHGQPIKDDYEYRRCGVCNIFLACEPLAGKRIVKITERKTKKDWAGFLEEIADQYEKAEKITLVMDNLNTHVPGSLYETFQPDKAKAYGIDSNLCTPRSMEAG
;
A
#
# COMPACT_ATOMS: atom_id res chain seq x y z
N MET A 1 -15.34 -2.17 -13.71
CA MET A 1 -15.50 -3.16 -12.61
C MET A 1 -15.29 -4.58 -13.10
N GLU A 2 -15.90 -5.02 -14.20
CA GLU A 2 -15.75 -6.40 -14.72
C GLU A 2 -14.30 -6.80 -15.03
N MET A 3 -13.51 -5.91 -15.65
CA MET A 3 -12.10 -6.17 -15.95
C MET A 3 -11.24 -6.46 -14.70
N VAL A 4 -11.62 -5.94 -13.53
CA VAL A 4 -10.93 -6.21 -12.27
C VAL A 4 -11.29 -7.60 -11.75
N LEU A 5 -12.54 -8.04 -11.92
CA LEU A 5 -12.96 -9.39 -11.54
C LEU A 5 -12.22 -10.45 -12.35
N ASP A 6 -11.99 -10.21 -13.64
CA ASP A 6 -11.24 -11.16 -14.48
C ASP A 6 -9.76 -11.27 -14.10
N VAL A 7 -9.18 -10.22 -13.49
CA VAL A 7 -7.83 -10.26 -12.92
C VAL A 7 -7.79 -11.15 -11.70
N TYR A 8 -8.77 -11.01 -10.80
CA TYR A 8 -8.86 -11.83 -9.60
C TYR A 8 -9.13 -13.30 -9.89
N LYS A 9 -9.67 -13.64 -11.08
CA LYS A 9 -9.87 -15.02 -11.53
C LYS A 9 -8.60 -15.66 -12.12
N ARG A 10 -7.54 -14.89 -12.39
CA ARG A 10 -6.31 -15.44 -12.97
C ARG A 10 -5.69 -16.46 -12.01
N PRO A 11 -5.15 -17.58 -12.53
CA PRO A 11 -4.40 -18.51 -11.68
C PRO A 11 -3.12 -17.83 -11.18
N PHE A 12 -2.56 -18.37 -10.11
CA PHE A 12 -1.25 -17.95 -9.63
C PHE A 12 -0.18 -18.22 -10.71
N ASP A 13 0.57 -17.19 -11.09
CA ASP A 13 1.79 -17.30 -11.91
C ASP A 13 2.84 -16.35 -11.32
N PRO A 14 3.98 -16.85 -10.80
CA PRO A 14 5.01 -16.02 -10.19
C PRO A 14 5.69 -15.05 -11.19
N ARG A 15 5.54 -15.26 -12.50
CA ARG A 15 6.03 -14.32 -13.53
C ARG A 15 5.08 -13.15 -13.77
N TYR A 16 3.80 -13.33 -13.43
CA TYR A 16 2.74 -12.35 -13.63
C TYR A 16 1.92 -12.11 -12.34
N PRO A 17 2.57 -11.69 -11.24
CA PRO A 17 1.90 -11.55 -9.94
C PRO A 17 0.77 -10.51 -10.01
N VAL A 18 -0.32 -10.79 -9.28
CA VAL A 18 -1.45 -9.86 -9.11
C VAL A 18 -1.39 -9.29 -7.70
N VAL A 19 -0.93 -8.04 -7.61
CA VAL A 19 -0.73 -7.32 -6.36
C VAL A 19 -1.84 -6.28 -6.20
N CYS A 20 -2.51 -6.28 -5.06
CA CYS A 20 -3.43 -5.22 -4.67
C CYS A 20 -2.68 -4.22 -3.79
N MET A 21 -2.87 -2.93 -4.02
CA MET A 21 -2.27 -1.87 -3.22
C MET A 21 -3.34 -0.91 -2.75
N ASP A 22 -3.29 -0.58 -1.46
CA ASP A 22 -4.15 0.40 -0.82
C ASP A 22 -3.38 1.12 0.31
N GLU A 23 -3.99 2.15 0.86
CA GLU A 23 -3.43 2.98 1.90
C GLU A 23 -4.46 3.42 2.94
N SER A 24 -4.02 3.58 4.18
CA SER A 24 -4.89 4.03 5.26
C SER A 24 -4.17 5.00 6.20
N PRO A 25 -4.76 6.17 6.50
CA PRO A 25 -4.25 7.02 7.56
C PRO A 25 -4.53 6.39 8.93
N LYS A 26 -3.52 6.35 9.79
CA LYS A 26 -3.64 5.87 11.17
C LYS A 26 -3.36 7.00 12.15
N GLN A 27 -4.37 7.30 12.97
CA GLN A 27 -4.20 8.23 14.08
C GLN A 27 -3.31 7.62 15.16
N LEU A 28 -2.30 8.39 15.58
CA LEU A 28 -1.44 8.05 16.70
C LEU A 28 -2.04 8.65 17.96
N ILE A 29 -2.25 7.81 18.98
CA ILE A 29 -2.85 8.19 20.25
C ILE A 29 -1.99 7.71 21.41
N ALA A 30 -1.97 8.51 22.48
CA ALA A 30 -1.37 8.13 23.75
C ALA A 30 -2.41 8.20 24.86
N GLU A 31 -2.31 7.31 25.82
CA GLU A 31 -3.07 7.37 27.06
C GLU A 31 -2.73 8.65 27.82
N THR A 32 -3.73 9.29 28.43
CA THR A 32 -3.54 10.48 29.27
C THR A 32 -3.45 10.12 30.75
N ARG A 33 -3.94 8.95 31.15
CA ARG A 33 -4.01 8.49 32.54
C ARG A 33 -3.50 7.06 32.65
N THR A 34 -2.88 6.73 33.77
CA THR A 34 -2.45 5.37 34.09
C THR A 34 -3.67 4.48 34.36
N SER A 35 -3.70 3.30 33.75
CA SER A 35 -4.75 2.31 33.96
C SER A 35 -4.87 1.89 35.42
N ILE A 36 -6.10 1.67 35.87
CA ILE A 36 -6.35 1.11 37.19
C ILE A 36 -6.10 -0.40 37.11
N THR A 37 -5.17 -0.90 37.93
CA THR A 37 -4.79 -2.31 37.97
C THR A 37 -5.97 -3.20 38.36
N ALA A 38 -6.01 -4.41 37.82
CA ALA A 38 -7.00 -5.40 38.19
C ALA A 38 -6.98 -5.70 39.70
N SER A 39 -8.17 -5.97 40.25
CA SER A 39 -8.34 -6.51 41.61
C SER A 39 -9.37 -7.63 41.59
N HIS A 40 -9.55 -8.36 42.69
CA HIS A 40 -10.47 -9.50 42.73
C HIS A 40 -11.89 -9.07 42.34
N GLY A 41 -12.42 -9.64 41.25
CA GLY A 41 -13.73 -9.28 40.69
C GLY A 41 -13.78 -7.98 39.90
N GLN A 42 -12.65 -7.27 39.70
CA GLN A 42 -12.58 -6.06 38.88
C GLN A 42 -11.48 -6.18 37.81
N PRO A 43 -11.83 -6.13 36.51
CA PRO A 43 -10.85 -6.12 35.45
C PRO A 43 -10.06 -4.81 35.43
N ILE A 44 -8.96 -4.78 34.67
CA ILE A 44 -8.23 -3.55 34.35
C ILE A 44 -9.20 -2.52 33.78
N LYS A 45 -9.06 -1.27 34.22
CA LYS A 45 -9.85 -0.16 33.68
C LYS A 45 -8.91 0.85 33.04
N ASP A 46 -9.01 0.94 31.73
CA ASP A 46 -8.39 1.98 30.94
C ASP A 46 -9.37 3.15 30.80
N ASP A 47 -8.81 4.35 30.83
CA ASP A 47 -9.59 5.55 30.61
C ASP A 47 -9.84 5.76 29.11
N TYR A 48 -10.99 6.34 28.77
CA TYR A 48 -11.38 6.60 27.38
C TYR A 48 -10.71 7.86 26.81
N GLU A 49 -10.19 8.74 27.66
CA GLU A 49 -9.52 9.97 27.24
C GLU A 49 -8.15 9.66 26.63
N TYR A 50 -7.88 10.22 25.44
CA TYR A 50 -6.61 10.04 24.74
C TYR A 50 -6.05 11.37 24.26
N ARG A 51 -4.72 11.44 24.15
CA ARG A 51 -4.01 12.55 23.53
C ARG A 51 -3.73 12.22 22.07
N ARG A 52 -4.05 13.14 21.15
CA ARG A 52 -3.66 13.03 19.74
C ARG A 52 -2.17 13.28 19.59
N CYS A 53 -1.47 12.35 18.96
CA CYS A 53 -0.02 12.40 18.71
C CYS A 53 0.29 12.50 17.22
N GLY A 54 -0.65 13.00 16.42
CA GLY A 54 -0.54 13.11 14.97
C GLY A 54 -1.18 11.94 14.23
N VAL A 55 -0.80 11.80 12.96
CA VAL A 55 -1.28 10.78 12.03
C VAL A 55 -0.07 10.28 11.23
N CYS A 56 -0.02 8.98 10.96
CA CYS A 56 0.85 8.41 9.94
C CYS A 56 0.02 7.79 8.83
N ASN A 57 0.65 7.48 7.71
CA ASN A 57 0.05 6.74 6.61
C ASN A 57 0.61 5.31 6.59
N ILE A 58 -0.25 4.33 6.33
CA ILE A 58 0.12 2.93 6.12
C ILE A 58 -0.17 2.62 4.67
N PHE A 59 0.86 2.33 3.89
CA PHE A 59 0.72 1.67 2.60
C PHE A 59 0.75 0.15 2.79
N LEU A 60 -0.13 -0.55 2.09
CA LEU A 60 -0.20 -2.01 2.09
C LEU A 60 -0.26 -2.51 0.65
N ALA A 61 0.63 -3.43 0.32
CA ALA A 61 0.51 -4.24 -0.89
C ALA A 61 0.32 -5.71 -0.50
N CYS A 62 -0.55 -6.42 -1.21
CA CYS A 62 -0.88 -7.80 -0.95
C CYS A 62 -0.99 -8.58 -2.26
N GLU A 63 -0.32 -9.72 -2.35
CA GLU A 63 -0.56 -10.74 -3.39
C GLU A 63 -1.34 -11.89 -2.75
N PRO A 64 -2.67 -11.96 -2.92
CA PRO A 64 -3.50 -12.93 -2.20
C PRO A 64 -3.13 -14.38 -2.50
N LEU A 65 -2.83 -14.70 -3.77
CA LEU A 65 -2.57 -16.07 -4.20
C LEU A 65 -1.19 -16.60 -3.76
N ALA A 66 -0.24 -15.72 -3.46
CA ALA A 66 1.06 -16.08 -2.89
C ALA A 66 1.09 -15.98 -1.36
N GLY A 67 0.07 -15.39 -0.73
CA GLY A 67 0.06 -15.08 0.70
C GLY A 67 1.12 -14.04 1.11
N LYS A 68 1.56 -13.18 0.18
CA LYS A 68 2.60 -12.17 0.43
C LYS A 68 1.97 -10.82 0.76
N ARG A 69 2.55 -10.11 1.74
CA ARG A 69 2.19 -8.72 2.05
C ARG A 69 3.43 -7.87 2.27
N ILE A 70 3.35 -6.61 1.86
CA ILE A 70 4.39 -5.60 2.02
C ILE A 70 3.72 -4.40 2.69
N VAL A 71 4.33 -3.87 3.75
CA VAL A 71 3.77 -2.75 4.52
C VAL A 71 4.83 -1.67 4.65
N LYS A 72 4.46 -0.43 4.34
CA LYS A 72 5.31 0.74 4.57
C LYS A 72 4.54 1.78 5.37
N ILE A 73 5.15 2.25 6.46
CA ILE A 73 4.60 3.32 7.28
C ILE A 73 5.37 4.59 6.96
N THR A 74 4.64 5.65 6.60
CA THR A 74 5.20 6.96 6.29
C THR A 74 4.55 8.03 7.15
N GLU A 75 5.25 9.14 7.43
CA GLU A 75 4.65 10.26 8.14
C GLU A 75 3.57 10.98 7.30
N ARG A 76 3.71 10.94 5.98
CA ARG A 76 2.85 11.63 5.01
C ARG A 76 2.48 10.71 3.86
N LYS A 77 1.41 11.07 3.14
CA LYS A 77 0.98 10.42 1.90
C LYS A 77 1.16 11.37 0.72
N THR A 78 2.38 11.48 0.21
CA THR A 78 2.69 12.30 -0.97
C THR A 78 2.84 11.44 -2.23
N LYS A 79 2.87 12.08 -3.41
CA LYS A 79 3.18 11.42 -4.69
C LYS A 79 4.54 10.70 -4.66
N LYS A 80 5.53 11.30 -3.97
CA LYS A 80 6.87 10.74 -3.81
C LYS A 80 6.87 9.52 -2.90
N ASP A 81 6.11 9.56 -1.81
CA ASP A 81 5.97 8.41 -0.91
C ASP A 81 5.32 7.23 -1.63
N TRP A 82 4.28 7.51 -2.43
CA TRP A 82 3.62 6.51 -3.27
C TRP A 82 4.58 5.92 -4.32
N ALA A 83 5.30 6.77 -5.07
CA ALA A 83 6.25 6.31 -6.08
C ALA A 83 7.38 5.46 -5.47
N GLY A 84 7.89 5.85 -4.30
CA GLY A 84 8.87 5.04 -3.56
C GLY A 84 8.29 3.72 -3.03
N PHE A 85 7.00 3.67 -2.69
CA PHE A 85 6.36 2.41 -2.32
C PHE A 85 6.19 1.48 -3.52
N LEU A 86 5.92 2.02 -4.71
CA LEU A 86 5.88 1.24 -5.94
C LEU A 86 7.23 0.62 -6.30
N GLU A 87 8.32 1.36 -6.12
CA GLU A 87 9.68 0.84 -6.24
C GLU A 87 9.92 -0.33 -5.26
N GLU A 88 9.54 -0.17 -3.98
CA GLU A 88 9.65 -1.27 -3.00
C GLU A 88 8.80 -2.49 -3.38
N ILE A 89 7.63 -2.31 -4.01
CA ILE A 89 6.85 -3.44 -4.55
C ILE A 89 7.63 -4.10 -5.69
N ALA A 90 8.18 -3.33 -6.62
CA ALA A 90 8.92 -3.87 -7.77
C ALA A 90 10.14 -4.69 -7.33
N ASP A 91 10.91 -4.18 -6.36
CA ASP A 91 12.08 -4.87 -5.77
C ASP A 91 11.69 -6.21 -5.13
N GLN A 92 10.43 -6.40 -4.75
CA GLN A 92 9.94 -7.65 -4.20
C GLN A 92 9.60 -8.71 -5.26
N TYR A 93 9.66 -8.36 -6.54
CA TYR A 93 9.34 -9.21 -7.69
C TYR A 93 10.36 -9.04 -8.83
N GLU A 94 11.65 -8.93 -8.54
CA GLU A 94 12.75 -8.79 -9.53
C GLU A 94 12.74 -9.85 -10.65
N LYS A 95 12.14 -11.02 -10.39
CA LYS A 95 12.06 -12.13 -11.35
C LYS A 95 10.74 -12.18 -12.12
N ALA A 96 9.79 -11.30 -11.80
CA ALA A 96 8.54 -11.21 -12.54
C ALA A 96 8.79 -10.57 -13.90
N GLU A 97 8.05 -10.99 -14.92
CA GLU A 97 8.07 -10.29 -16.21
C GLU A 97 7.20 -9.03 -16.13
N LYS A 98 6.09 -9.11 -15.38
CA LYS A 98 5.13 -8.01 -15.25
C LYS A 98 4.29 -8.14 -13.99
N ILE A 99 4.27 -7.10 -13.17
CA ILE A 99 3.42 -7.03 -11.98
C ILE A 99 2.08 -6.41 -12.38
N THR A 100 0.97 -7.10 -12.13
CA THR A 100 -0.36 -6.50 -12.23
C THR A 100 -0.74 -5.84 -10.91
N LEU A 101 -0.72 -4.52 -10.86
CA LEU A 101 -1.09 -3.72 -9.70
C LEU A 101 -2.56 -3.27 -9.77
N VAL A 102 -3.37 -3.74 -8.84
CA VAL A 102 -4.77 -3.33 -8.63
C VAL A 102 -4.81 -2.32 -7.51
N MET A 103 -5.36 -1.14 -7.77
CA MET A 103 -5.32 0.02 -6.88
C MET A 103 -6.53 0.90 -7.18
N ASP A 104 -6.83 1.83 -6.28
CA ASP A 104 -7.89 2.82 -6.49
C ASP A 104 -7.48 3.89 -7.54
N ASN A 105 -8.39 4.84 -7.80
CA ASN A 105 -8.17 5.92 -8.76
C ASN A 105 -7.85 7.26 -8.06
N LEU A 106 -6.93 7.26 -7.09
CA LEU A 106 -6.51 8.48 -6.42
C LEU A 106 -5.70 9.41 -7.35
N ASN A 107 -5.75 10.72 -7.12
CA ASN A 107 -5.04 11.72 -7.95
C ASN A 107 -3.50 11.62 -7.91
N THR A 108 -2.95 10.95 -6.89
CA THR A 108 -1.53 10.62 -6.79
C THR A 108 -1.14 9.42 -7.64
N HIS A 109 -2.12 8.60 -8.03
CA HIS A 109 -1.94 7.35 -8.76
C HIS A 109 -1.87 7.57 -10.27
N VAL A 110 -0.93 8.43 -10.68
CA VAL A 110 -0.74 8.83 -12.07
C VAL A 110 0.72 8.67 -12.48
N PRO A 111 1.00 8.36 -13.76
CA PRO A 111 2.38 8.23 -14.24
C PRO A 111 3.24 9.47 -13.94
N GLY A 112 2.66 10.66 -13.96
CA GLY A 112 3.35 11.92 -13.63
C GLY A 112 4.00 11.91 -12.23
N SER A 113 3.44 11.19 -11.26
CA SER A 113 4.03 11.04 -9.93
C SER A 113 5.35 10.27 -9.94
N LEU A 114 5.51 9.31 -10.86
CA LEU A 114 6.79 8.60 -11.06
C LEU A 114 7.84 9.53 -11.67
N TYR A 115 7.47 10.33 -12.67
CA TYR A 115 8.38 11.31 -13.28
C TYR A 115 8.75 12.46 -12.34
N GLU A 116 7.92 12.78 -11.35
CA GLU A 116 8.25 13.75 -10.29
C GLU A 116 9.28 13.19 -9.29
N THR A 117 9.38 11.86 -9.18
CA THR A 117 10.18 11.18 -8.15
C THR A 117 11.47 10.59 -8.70
N PHE A 118 11.41 10.00 -9.90
CA PHE A 118 12.50 9.25 -10.51
C PHE A 118 13.01 9.91 -11.78
N GLN A 119 14.24 9.55 -12.17
CA GLN A 119 14.76 9.92 -13.49
C GLN A 119 13.88 9.32 -14.60
N PRO A 120 13.77 9.97 -15.78
CA PRO A 120 12.85 9.55 -16.83
C PRO A 120 12.98 8.09 -17.25
N ASP A 121 14.20 7.54 -17.33
CA ASP A 121 14.41 6.14 -17.73
C ASP A 121 13.86 5.16 -16.69
N LYS A 122 14.07 5.46 -15.40
CA LYS A 122 13.51 4.68 -14.30
C LYS A 122 11.99 4.83 -14.20
N ALA A 123 11.47 6.04 -14.37
CA ALA A 123 10.03 6.29 -14.37
C ALA A 123 9.32 5.55 -15.53
N LYS A 124 9.98 5.46 -16.69
CA LYS A 124 9.49 4.69 -17.84
C LYS A 124 9.52 3.18 -17.59
N ALA A 125 10.55 2.66 -16.93
CA ALA A 125 10.63 1.24 -16.58
C ALA A 125 9.45 0.79 -15.70
N TYR A 126 9.05 1.62 -14.73
CA TYR A 126 7.82 1.37 -13.95
C TYR A 126 6.51 1.59 -14.72
N GLY A 127 6.59 1.97 -16.01
CA GLY A 127 5.52 2.46 -16.88
C GLY A 127 4.14 1.93 -16.54
N ILE A 128 3.36 2.75 -15.84
CA ILE A 128 2.00 2.42 -15.43
C ILE A 128 1.07 2.68 -16.60
N ASP A 129 0.57 1.63 -17.24
CA ASP A 129 -0.38 1.74 -18.35
C ASP A 129 -1.71 2.37 -17.86
N SER A 130 -2.02 3.56 -18.35
CA SER A 130 -2.98 4.49 -17.73
C SER A 130 -4.38 4.38 -18.35
N ASN A 131 -4.99 3.19 -18.29
CA ASN A 131 -6.43 3.06 -18.53
C ASN A 131 -7.19 3.15 -17.20
N LEU A 132 -8.06 4.15 -17.10
CA LEU A 132 -8.72 4.66 -15.88
C LEU A 132 -9.65 3.68 -15.13
N CYS A 133 -9.71 2.40 -15.52
CA CYS A 133 -10.62 1.41 -14.92
C CYS A 133 -10.07 -0.03 -14.95
N THR A 134 -8.75 -0.22 -15.06
CA THR A 134 -8.13 -1.54 -15.24
C THR A 134 -7.05 -1.89 -14.22
N PRO A 135 -6.83 -3.19 -13.94
CA PRO A 135 -5.52 -3.68 -13.49
C PRO A 135 -4.39 -2.97 -14.24
N ARG A 136 -3.49 -2.32 -13.51
CA ARG A 136 -2.33 -1.67 -14.12
C ARG A 136 -1.20 -2.65 -14.17
N SER A 137 -0.33 -2.54 -15.16
CA SER A 137 0.86 -3.36 -15.21
C SER A 137 2.09 -2.50 -15.00
N MET A 138 3.02 -3.00 -14.22
CA MET A 138 4.35 -2.44 -14.00
C MET A 138 5.36 -3.47 -14.49
N GLU A 139 6.36 -3.06 -15.27
CA GLU A 139 7.46 -3.95 -15.64
C GLU A 139 8.41 -4.07 -14.43
N ALA A 140 8.88 -5.27 -14.14
CA ALA A 140 9.93 -5.45 -13.14
C ALA A 140 11.25 -5.03 -13.80
N GLY A 141 11.98 -4.12 -13.16
CA GLY A 141 13.30 -3.66 -13.60
C GLY A 141 14.40 -4.65 -13.28
#